data_AF-A0A9X9WX58-F1
#
_entry.id   AF-A0A9X9WX58-F1
#
_cell.length_a   1.000
_cell.length_b   1.000
_cell.length_c   1.000
_cell.angle_alpha   90.00
_cell.angle_beta   90.00
_cell.angle_gamma   90.00
#
_symmetry.space_group_name_H-M   'P 1'
#
loop_
_entity.id
_entity.type
_entity.pdbx_description
1 polymer ?
#
loop_
_entity_poly.entity_id
_entity_poly.type
_entity_poly.pdbx_seq_one_letter_code
_entity_poly.pdbx_strand_id
1 'polypeptide(L)'
;MTRLCPSAPAEDGAMVIGIVGPDGRVAHLATPLRADGGFVERLRQEGASPETRFRFSGTCQEGRCAQWTGSACGIIERVLARLDPAQAAEALPRCGIRRDCRWHSQRGAAACHACPLVVTDQRG
;
A
#
# COMPACT_ATOMS: atom_id res chain seq x y z
N MET A 1 -8.06 -9.24 -15.77
CA MET A 1 -6.71 -9.23 -15.18
C MET A 1 -6.83 -8.91 -13.70
N THR A 2 -6.30 -9.77 -12.84
CA THR A 2 -6.24 -9.56 -11.39
C THR A 2 -5.36 -8.36 -11.07
N ARG A 3 -5.81 -7.46 -10.19
CA ARG A 3 -5.04 -6.28 -9.77
C ARG A 3 -4.27 -6.54 -8.48
N LEU A 4 -3.22 -5.77 -8.24
CA LEU A 4 -2.47 -5.76 -6.99
C LEU A 4 -3.03 -4.72 -6.01
N CYS A 5 -3.25 -5.12 -4.77
CA CYS A 5 -3.55 -4.22 -3.67
C CYS A 5 -2.25 -3.59 -3.17
N PRO A 6 -2.10 -2.26 -3.15
CA PRO A 6 -0.90 -1.60 -2.62
C PRO A 6 -0.91 -1.46 -1.09
N SER A 7 -1.85 -2.10 -0.40
CA SER A 7 -2.07 -2.04 1.05
C SER A 7 -2.57 -3.41 1.49
N ALA A 8 -1.85 -4.44 1.04
CA ALA A 8 -2.13 -5.81 1.48
C ALA A 8 -1.52 -6.03 2.87
N PRO A 9 -2.05 -6.97 3.66
CA PRO A 9 -1.41 -7.40 4.90
C PRO A 9 -0.02 -8.01 4.65
N ALA A 10 0.82 -8.00 5.67
CA ALA A 10 2.08 -8.72 5.68
C ALA A 10 1.81 -10.22 5.86
N GLU A 11 1.75 -10.94 4.74
CA GLU A 11 1.55 -12.39 4.66
C GLU A 11 2.67 -13.06 3.86
N ASP A 12 2.79 -14.37 3.97
CA ASP A 12 3.75 -15.13 3.16
C ASP A 12 3.47 -14.94 1.66
N GLY A 13 4.52 -14.58 0.92
CA GLY A 13 4.45 -14.28 -0.49
C GLY A 13 3.96 -12.88 -0.84
N ALA A 14 3.67 -12.03 0.15
CA ALA A 14 3.44 -10.60 -0.07
C ALA A 14 4.71 -9.93 -0.63
N MET A 15 4.54 -8.80 -1.31
CA MET A 15 5.64 -8.02 -1.84
C MET A 15 5.84 -6.75 -1.01
N VAL A 16 7.04 -6.54 -0.49
CA VAL A 16 7.46 -5.24 0.04
C VAL A 16 7.60 -4.27 -1.13
N ILE A 17 6.83 -3.19 -1.08
CA ILE A 17 6.76 -2.14 -2.11
C ILE A 17 7.14 -0.76 -1.58
N GLY A 18 7.46 -0.66 -0.29
CA GLY A 18 7.92 0.59 0.32
C GLY A 18 8.36 0.40 1.77
N ILE A 19 9.07 1.42 2.28
CA ILE A 19 9.55 1.51 3.66
C ILE A 19 8.86 2.72 4.29
N VAL A 20 8.33 2.56 5.51
CA VAL A 20 7.73 3.64 6.28
C VAL A 20 8.86 4.41 6.98
N GLY A 21 8.99 5.69 6.65
CA GLY A 21 9.95 6.59 7.25
C GLY A 21 9.50 7.10 8.63
N PRO A 22 10.43 7.69 9.41
CA PRO A 22 10.11 8.27 10.72
C PRO A 22 9.17 9.48 10.64
N ASP A 23 9.03 10.08 9.46
CA ASP A 23 8.10 11.18 9.15
C ASP A 23 6.68 10.68 8.83
N GLY A 24 6.42 9.37 8.94
CA GLY A 24 5.14 8.77 8.61
C GLY A 24 4.86 8.70 7.11
N ARG A 25 5.87 8.88 6.26
CA ARG A 25 5.73 8.77 4.79
C ARG A 25 6.32 7.45 4.29
N VAL A 26 5.77 6.96 3.19
CA VAL A 26 6.25 5.74 2.54
C VAL A 26 7.21 6.07 1.40
N ALA A 27 8.46 5.64 1.55
CA ALA A 27 9.43 5.60 0.47
C ALA A 27 9.19 4.35 -0.39
N HIS A 28 8.68 4.53 -1.61
CA HIS A 28 8.36 3.41 -2.49
C HIS A 28 9.60 2.78 -3.14
N LEU A 29 9.54 1.45 -3.29
CA LEU A 29 10.56 0.69 -3.99
C LEU A 29 10.26 0.62 -5.50
N ALA A 30 11.28 0.85 -6.31
CA ALA A 30 11.21 0.64 -7.76
C ALA A 30 11.07 -0.85 -8.10
N THR A 31 11.76 -1.71 -7.35
CA THR A 31 11.72 -3.17 -7.49
C THR A 31 11.11 -3.76 -6.21
N PRO A 32 9.92 -4.38 -6.28
CA PRO A 32 9.32 -5.03 -5.13
C PRO A 32 10.16 -6.22 -4.66
N LEU A 33 10.25 -6.43 -3.35
CA LEU A 33 10.94 -7.56 -2.74
C LEU A 33 9.91 -8.56 -2.22
N ARG A 34 10.09 -9.85 -2.49
CA ARG A 34 9.22 -10.88 -1.92
C ARG A 34 9.51 -11.03 -0.43
N ALA A 35 8.48 -10.88 0.39
CA ALA A 35 8.50 -11.26 1.79
C ALA A 35 8.17 -12.76 1.87
N ASP A 36 9.14 -13.56 2.30
CA ASP A 36 8.89 -14.95 2.67
C ASP A 36 8.31 -15.04 4.09
N GLY A 37 7.75 -16.20 4.44
CA GLY A 37 7.20 -16.45 5.77
C GLY A 37 8.17 -16.12 6.91
N GLY A 38 9.45 -16.50 6.78
CA GLY A 38 10.47 -16.24 7.81
C GLY A 38 10.79 -14.75 7.99
N PHE A 39 10.70 -13.93 6.94
CA PHE A 39 10.80 -12.49 7.04
C PHE A 39 9.60 -11.89 7.79
N VAL A 40 8.37 -12.28 7.42
CA VAL A 40 7.14 -11.77 8.05
C VAL A 40 7.08 -12.16 9.53
N GLU A 41 7.44 -13.40 9.87
CA GLU A 41 7.48 -13.88 11.26
C GLU A 41 8.47 -13.11 12.12
N ARG A 42 9.68 -12.86 11.62
CA ARG A 42 10.69 -12.06 12.34
C ARG A 42 10.18 -10.65 12.63
N LEU A 43 9.54 -10.00 11.65
CA LEU A 43 8.99 -8.65 11.87
C LEU A 43 7.93 -8.63 12.98
N ARG A 44 7.08 -9.67 13.06
CA ARG A 44 6.07 -9.78 14.12
C ARG A 44 6.68 -10.01 15.51
N GLN A 45 7.79 -10.73 15.59
CA GLN A 45 8.50 -10.99 16.85
C GLN A 45 9.14 -9.72 17.44
N GLU A 46 9.44 -8.72 16.61
CA GLU A 46 10.02 -7.44 17.05
C GLU A 46 9.01 -6.47 17.70
N GLY A 47 7.78 -6.93 17.98
CA GLY A 47 6.79 -6.24 18.82
C GLY A 47 6.03 -5.09 18.14
N ALA A 48 6.29 -4.82 16.86
CA ALA A 48 5.52 -3.87 16.05
C ALA A 48 4.88 -4.59 14.85
N SER A 49 3.70 -4.12 14.41
CA SER A 49 3.09 -4.63 13.18
C SER A 49 4.05 -4.37 12.00
N PRO A 50 4.32 -5.38 11.14
CA PRO A 50 5.17 -5.20 9.97
C PRO A 50 4.81 -3.98 9.13
N GLU A 51 3.52 -3.67 9.04
CA GLU A 51 2.93 -2.58 8.27
C GLU A 51 3.31 -1.19 8.81
N THR A 52 3.75 -1.07 10.07
CA THR A 52 4.29 0.18 10.61
C THR A 52 5.71 0.48 10.14
N ARG A 53 6.39 -0.49 9.49
CA ARG A 53 7.77 -0.36 9.00
C ARG A 53 7.88 -0.53 7.50
N PHE A 54 7.01 -1.35 6.91
CA PHE A 54 7.02 -1.67 5.51
C PHE A 54 5.63 -1.54 4.92
N ARG A 55 5.61 -1.26 3.62
CA ARG A 55 4.39 -1.29 2.83
C ARG A 55 4.36 -2.56 1.99
N PHE A 56 3.26 -3.29 2.08
CA PHE A 56 3.09 -4.56 1.39
C PHE A 56 2.07 -4.48 0.26
N SER A 57 2.28 -5.32 -0.74
CA SER A 57 1.40 -5.55 -1.88
C SER A 57 1.07 -7.02 -2.02
N GLY A 58 -0.15 -7.30 -2.44
CA GLY A 58 -0.65 -8.65 -2.68
C GLY A 58 -1.81 -8.64 -3.67
N THR A 59 -2.47 -9.77 -3.86
CA THR A 59 -3.65 -9.87 -4.72
C THR A 59 -4.79 -9.01 -4.20
N CYS A 60 -5.40 -8.18 -5.05
CA CYS A 60 -6.58 -7.43 -4.67
C CYS A 60 -7.79 -8.38 -4.54
N GLN A 61 -8.38 -8.41 -3.34
CA GLN A 61 -9.48 -9.32 -3.02
C GLN A 61 -10.86 -8.80 -3.45
N GLU A 62 -10.94 -7.56 -3.94
CA GLU A 62 -12.17 -6.93 -4.45
C GLU A 62 -13.35 -7.14 -3.49
N GLY A 63 -14.44 -7.78 -3.94
CA GLY A 63 -15.63 -8.02 -3.12
C GLY A 63 -15.41 -8.80 -1.82
N ARG A 64 -14.26 -9.46 -1.63
CA ARG A 64 -13.90 -10.11 -0.36
C ARG A 64 -13.11 -9.21 0.59
N CYS A 65 -12.79 -7.99 0.19
CA CYS A 65 -12.11 -7.00 1.03
C CYS A 65 -13.14 -6.14 1.77
N ALA A 66 -13.00 -6.00 3.09
CA ALA A 66 -13.86 -5.12 3.90
C ALA A 66 -13.87 -3.65 3.45
N GLN A 67 -12.86 -3.25 2.65
CA GLN A 67 -12.71 -1.89 2.14
C GLN A 67 -13.35 -1.69 0.76
N TRP A 68 -13.94 -2.72 0.19
CA TRP A 68 -14.57 -2.67 -1.13
C TRP A 68 -15.94 -2.01 -1.06
N THR A 69 -16.21 -1.08 -1.99
CA THR A 69 -17.47 -0.31 -2.04
C THR A 69 -18.56 -0.97 -2.89
N GLY A 70 -18.30 -2.18 -3.41
CA GLY A 70 -19.14 -2.86 -4.39
C GLY A 70 -18.53 -2.86 -5.79
N SER A 71 -17.86 -1.78 -6.18
CA SER A 71 -17.20 -1.66 -7.49
C SER A 71 -15.74 -1.19 -7.43
N ALA A 72 -15.29 -0.70 -6.28
CA ALA A 72 -13.99 -0.04 -6.17
C ALA A 72 -13.38 -0.15 -4.76
N CYS A 73 -12.10 0.21 -4.63
CA CYS A 73 -11.43 0.24 -3.32
C CYS A 73 -11.76 1.55 -2.61
N GLY A 74 -12.48 1.49 -1.48
CA GLY A 74 -12.91 2.67 -0.73
C GLY A 74 -11.81 3.38 0.05
N ILE A 75 -10.65 2.75 0.30
CA ILE A 75 -9.53 3.43 0.97
C ILE A 75 -9.08 4.63 0.14
N ILE A 76 -8.78 4.42 -1.15
CA ILE A 76 -8.23 5.51 -1.96
C ILE A 76 -9.24 6.65 -2.15
N GLU A 77 -10.53 6.31 -2.23
CA GLU A 77 -11.62 7.29 -2.26
C GLU A 77 -11.62 8.18 -1.02
N ARG A 78 -11.55 7.58 0.18
CA ARG A 78 -11.53 8.32 1.45
C ARG A 78 -10.27 9.15 1.63
N VAL A 79 -9.13 8.67 1.13
CA VAL A 79 -7.85 9.39 1.16
C VAL A 79 -7.94 10.61 0.26
N LEU A 80 -8.35 10.46 -1.00
CA LEU A 80 -8.43 11.58 -1.94
C LEU A 80 -9.47 12.63 -1.54
N ALA A 81 -10.56 12.22 -0.87
CA ALA A 81 -11.56 13.15 -0.36
C ALA A 81 -11.06 14.02 0.82
N ARG A 82 -9.96 13.64 1.48
CA ARG A 82 -9.41 14.33 2.66
C ARG A 82 -8.02 14.91 2.42
N LEU A 83 -7.39 14.57 1.30
CA LEU A 83 -6.04 14.98 0.99
C LEU A 83 -6.02 16.47 0.66
N ASP A 84 -5.20 17.23 1.38
CA ASP A 84 -4.85 18.59 0.98
C ASP A 84 -3.96 18.51 -0.28
N PRO A 85 -4.33 19.16 -1.40
CA PRO A 85 -3.50 19.22 -2.60
C PRO A 85 -2.05 19.66 -2.33
N ALA A 86 -1.81 20.50 -1.33
CA ALA A 86 -0.47 20.94 -0.94
C ALA A 86 0.41 19.80 -0.39
N GLN A 87 -0.19 18.70 0.06
CA GLN A 87 0.52 17.54 0.61
C GLN A 87 0.86 16.50 -0.47
N ALA A 88 0.26 16.61 -1.66
CA ALA A 88 0.54 15.71 -2.77
C ALA A 88 2.01 15.79 -3.18
N ALA A 89 2.62 14.63 -3.49
CA ALA A 89 4.00 14.60 -3.96
C ALA A 89 4.16 15.40 -5.26
N GLU A 90 5.20 16.22 -5.41
CA GLU A 90 5.43 17.01 -6.62
C GLU A 90 5.70 16.12 -7.86
N ALA A 91 6.35 14.98 -7.63
CA ALA A 91 6.58 13.95 -8.64
C ALA A 91 5.96 12.61 -8.22
N LEU A 92 5.60 11.79 -9.22
CA LEU A 92 5.11 10.45 -8.97
C LEU A 92 6.22 9.56 -8.38
N PRO A 93 5.96 8.82 -7.28
CA PRO A 93 6.96 7.95 -6.67
C PRO A 93 7.37 6.83 -7.63
N ARG A 94 8.62 6.35 -7.59
CA ARG A 94 8.98 5.12 -8.32
C ARG A 94 8.25 3.94 -7.68
N CYS A 95 7.40 3.25 -8.44
CA CYS A 95 6.51 2.22 -7.90
C CYS A 95 6.46 1.00 -8.84
N GLY A 96 7.05 -0.11 -8.39
CA GLY A 96 7.18 -1.33 -9.19
C GLY A 96 5.88 -2.04 -9.56
N ILE A 97 4.77 -1.72 -8.88
CA ILE A 97 3.46 -2.34 -9.14
C ILE A 97 2.49 -1.43 -9.91
N ARG A 98 2.90 -0.21 -10.30
CA ARG A 98 1.97 0.83 -10.83
C ARG A 98 1.06 0.30 -11.95
N ARG A 99 1.62 -0.45 -12.90
CA ARG A 99 0.89 -1.01 -14.05
C ARG A 99 -0.31 -1.85 -13.60
N ASP A 100 -0.13 -2.64 -12.56
CA ASP A 100 -1.09 -3.66 -12.11
C ASP A 100 -1.84 -3.23 -10.83
N CYS A 101 -1.52 -2.06 -10.28
CA CYS A 101 -2.05 -1.55 -9.01
C CYS A 101 -3.54 -1.16 -9.09
N ARG A 102 -4.32 -1.61 -8.09
CA ARG A 102 -5.75 -1.30 -7.93
C ARG A 102 -6.02 0.19 -7.75
N TRP A 103 -5.22 0.91 -6.95
CA TRP A 103 -5.42 2.34 -6.72
C TRP A 103 -5.11 3.16 -7.97
N HIS A 104 -3.98 2.88 -8.63
CA HIS A 104 -3.62 3.52 -9.88
C HIS A 104 -4.66 3.24 -10.99
N SER A 105 -5.15 2.01 -11.10
CA SER A 105 -6.21 1.67 -12.04
C SER A 105 -7.49 2.48 -11.85
N GLN A 106 -7.77 2.91 -10.62
CA GLN A 106 -9.04 3.53 -10.25
C GLN A 106 -8.97 5.05 -10.36
N ARG A 107 -7.86 5.65 -9.93
CA ARG A 107 -7.71 7.10 -9.79
C ARG A 107 -6.44 7.67 -10.45
N GLY A 108 -5.70 6.85 -11.18
CA GLY A 108 -4.52 7.27 -11.95
C GLY A 108 -3.44 7.91 -11.09
N ALA A 109 -2.85 8.99 -11.60
CA ALA A 109 -1.76 9.72 -10.96
C ALA A 109 -2.17 10.29 -9.59
N ALA A 110 -3.41 10.76 -9.41
CA ALA A 110 -3.89 11.26 -8.13
C ALA A 110 -3.74 10.21 -7.02
N ALA A 111 -4.06 8.95 -7.34
CA ALA A 111 -3.86 7.83 -6.44
C ALA A 111 -2.39 7.66 -6.03
N CYS A 112 -1.49 7.79 -7.01
CA CYS A 112 -0.06 7.62 -6.82
C CYS A 112 0.57 8.78 -6.05
N HIS A 113 0.08 10.02 -6.19
CA HIS A 113 0.54 11.16 -5.39
C HIS A 113 0.14 11.05 -3.92
N ALA A 114 -1.04 10.49 -3.66
CA ALA A 114 -1.54 10.24 -2.30
C ALA A 114 -0.87 9.02 -1.65
N CYS A 115 -0.43 8.05 -2.45
CA CYS A 115 0.07 6.76 -1.97
C CYS A 115 1.16 6.89 -0.89
N PRO A 116 2.20 7.74 -1.02
CA PRO A 116 3.23 7.91 0.02
C PRO A 116 2.73 8.39 1.38
N LEU A 117 1.52 8.95 1.47
CA LEU A 117 0.95 9.49 2.70
C LEU A 117 0.11 8.47 3.46
N VAL A 118 -0.07 7.27 2.90
CA VAL A 118 -0.88 6.22 3.52
C VAL A 118 0.03 5.19 4.18
N VAL A 119 0.07 5.23 5.51
CA VAL A 119 0.62 4.14 6.32
C VAL A 119 -0.53 3.21 6.70
N THR A 120 -0.32 1.91 6.48
CA THR A 120 -1.30 0.90 6.88
C THR A 120 -0.99 0.51 8.31
N ASP A 121 -1.94 0.68 9.22
CA ASP A 121 -1.86 0.10 10.56
C ASP A 121 -2.92 -1.00 10.64
N GLN A 122 -2.53 -2.17 11.12
CA GLN A 122 -3.42 -3.32 11.36
C GLN A 122 -3.67 -3.54 12.85
N ARG A 123 -3.31 -2.59 13.72
CA ARG A 123 -3.72 -2.58 15.13
C ARG A 123 -5.22 -2.30 15.22
N GLY A 124 -6.01 -3.35 15.03
CA GLY A 124 -7.45 -3.41 15.27
C GLY A 124 -7.80 -4.75 15.88
#